data_AF-A0A437AQ31-F1
#
_entry.id   AF-A0A437AQ31-F1
#
_cell.length_a   1.000
_cell.length_b   1.000
_cell.length_c   1.000
_cell.angle_alpha   90.00
_cell.angle_beta   90.00
_cell.angle_gamma   90.00
#
_symmetry.space_group_name_H-M   'P 1'
#
loop_
_entity.id
_entity.type
_entity.pdbx_description
1 polymer ?
#
loop_
_entity_poly.entity_id
_entity_poly.type
_entity_poly.pdbx_seq_one_letter_code
_entity_poly.pdbx_strand_id
1 'polypeptide(L)'
;MEEDLNILKKYEVLNSKTIKQALKESLKTKKISYIPYLIEPSYDLPDLSNHSTLEILKFLNHLFKSPQQFQKEIKKIGHILVKRKDLFFSFIQFIENKSFKEDSYYWYPDLEYTDIFSFICSLYEDISYFLLNYVAQQIILKKEINSKIISNFHNKINTNVSFQLGIMKKDLELLNKVKDYSPKSNLPIHSSTIFTKTIISHLYWCENVCDKFEFIHIELPVHKDREYFLCSCFSMIEVEFGEENKVTLLVSFKSFEGLLLKKEEIKMFWKEMGVIDDEWNFIIK
;
A
#
# COMPACT_ATOMS: atom_id res chain seq x y z
N MET A 1 13.13 -35.03 -32.42
CA MET A 1 13.87 -34.29 -31.38
C MET A 1 15.31 -33.97 -31.81
N GLU A 2 16.17 -34.94 -32.14
CA GLU A 2 17.56 -34.65 -32.62
C GLU A 2 17.62 -33.76 -33.86
N GLU A 3 16.74 -33.97 -34.84
CA GLU A 3 16.66 -33.07 -36.00
C GLU A 3 16.22 -31.65 -35.64
N ASP A 4 15.37 -31.48 -34.62
CA ASP A 4 14.96 -30.15 -34.15
C ASP A 4 16.15 -29.42 -33.49
N LEU A 5 16.97 -30.15 -32.73
CA LEU A 5 18.22 -29.64 -32.18
C LEU A 5 19.22 -29.26 -33.28
N ASN A 6 19.33 -30.07 -34.34
CA ASN A 6 20.20 -29.77 -35.47
C ASN A 6 19.72 -28.54 -36.28
N ILE A 7 18.40 -28.34 -36.41
CA ILE A 7 17.86 -27.11 -37.01
C ILE A 7 18.19 -25.90 -36.14
N LEU A 8 18.03 -26.00 -34.82
CA LEU A 8 18.33 -24.90 -33.90
C LEU A 8 19.80 -24.52 -33.88
N LYS A 9 20.71 -25.50 -33.97
CA LYS A 9 22.17 -25.26 -34.07
C LYS A 9 22.61 -24.47 -35.31
N LYS A 10 21.76 -24.35 -36.34
CA LYS A 10 22.07 -23.53 -37.53
C LYS A 10 21.95 -22.03 -37.26
N TYR A 11 21.29 -21.62 -36.18
CA TYR A 11 21.07 -20.23 -35.84
C TYR A 11 22.00 -19.81 -34.70
N GLU A 12 22.88 -18.83 -34.95
CA GLU A 12 23.80 -18.30 -33.92
C GLU A 12 23.06 -17.56 -32.80
N VAL A 13 21.90 -16.97 -33.10
CA VAL A 13 21.07 -16.24 -32.12
C VAL A 13 19.63 -16.72 -32.19
N LEU A 14 19.11 -17.17 -31.04
CA LEU A 14 17.71 -17.58 -30.88
C LEU A 14 16.88 -16.38 -30.41
N ASN A 15 16.02 -15.87 -31.30
CA ASN A 15 15.04 -14.83 -31.02
C ASN A 15 13.70 -15.17 -31.68
N SER A 16 12.64 -14.43 -31.36
CA SER A 16 11.28 -14.63 -31.89
C SER A 16 11.22 -14.90 -33.41
N LYS A 17 12.07 -14.23 -34.21
CA LYS A 17 12.09 -14.37 -35.66
C LYS A 17 12.80 -15.65 -36.11
N THR A 18 13.96 -15.98 -35.54
CA THR A 18 14.71 -17.18 -35.88
C THR A 18 14.00 -18.45 -35.40
N ILE A 19 13.32 -18.39 -34.24
CA ILE A 19 12.49 -19.49 -33.73
C ILE A 19 11.33 -19.81 -34.68
N LYS A 20 10.62 -18.79 -35.20
CA LYS A 20 9.55 -18.99 -36.18
C LYS A 20 10.06 -19.59 -37.49
N GLN A 21 11.27 -19.25 -37.92
CA GLN A 21 11.89 -19.84 -39.11
C GLN A 21 12.28 -21.30 -38.86
N ALA A 22 12.92 -21.59 -37.73
CA ALA A 22 13.28 -22.95 -37.33
C ALA A 22 12.04 -23.86 -37.22
N LEU A 23 10.93 -23.36 -36.65
CA LEU A 23 9.66 -24.08 -36.58
C LEU A 23 9.11 -24.41 -37.98
N LYS A 24 9.13 -23.45 -38.90
CA LYS A 24 8.72 -23.68 -40.30
C LYS A 24 9.61 -24.71 -40.99
N GLU A 25 10.91 -24.68 -40.75
CA GLU A 25 11.85 -25.64 -41.32
C GLU A 25 11.61 -27.05 -40.78
N SER A 26 11.36 -27.19 -39.47
CA SER A 26 10.96 -28.46 -38.88
C SER A 26 9.67 -28.99 -39.47
N LEU A 27 8.63 -28.16 -39.62
CA LEU A 27 7.32 -28.61 -40.09
C LEU A 27 7.30 -29.02 -41.57
N LYS A 28 8.36 -28.73 -42.34
CA LYS A 28 8.51 -29.23 -43.72
C LYS A 28 8.81 -30.73 -43.77
N THR A 29 9.50 -31.25 -42.76
CA THR A 29 10.00 -32.63 -42.76
C THR A 29 9.21 -33.55 -41.82
N LYS A 30 8.41 -32.98 -40.90
CA LYS A 30 7.72 -33.72 -39.84
C LYS A 30 6.40 -33.06 -39.47
N LYS A 31 5.42 -33.90 -39.11
CA LYS A 31 4.08 -33.46 -38.67
C LYS A 31 4.09 -32.75 -37.32
N ILE A 32 5.04 -33.07 -36.44
CA ILE A 32 5.14 -32.53 -35.09
C ILE A 32 6.57 -32.00 -34.90
N SER A 33 6.69 -30.76 -34.44
CA SER A 33 7.96 -30.13 -34.10
C SER A 33 8.14 -30.07 -32.59
N TYR A 34 9.32 -30.45 -32.11
CA TYR A 34 9.68 -30.32 -30.69
C TYR A 34 10.37 -28.98 -30.38
N ILE A 35 10.62 -28.14 -31.39
CA ILE A 35 11.27 -26.84 -31.24
C ILE A 35 10.64 -25.96 -30.14
N PRO A 36 9.30 -25.84 -30.01
CA PRO A 36 8.69 -25.05 -28.93
C PRO A 36 9.03 -25.54 -27.52
N TYR A 37 9.42 -26.80 -27.38
CA TYR A 37 9.78 -27.44 -26.10
C TYR A 37 11.29 -27.49 -25.87
N LEU A 38 12.10 -27.23 -26.91
CA LEU A 38 13.56 -27.26 -26.86
C LEU A 38 14.18 -25.89 -26.62
N ILE A 39 13.39 -24.82 -26.73
CA ILE A 39 13.83 -23.45 -26.50
C ILE A 39 13.08 -22.92 -25.30
N GLU A 40 13.81 -22.39 -24.32
CA GLU A 40 13.18 -21.53 -23.31
C GLU A 40 12.65 -20.28 -24.02
N PRO A 41 11.34 -19.97 -23.96
CA PRO A 41 10.82 -18.75 -24.54
C PRO A 41 11.50 -17.55 -23.86
N SER A 42 12.44 -16.90 -24.54
CA SER A 42 12.99 -15.62 -24.11
C SER A 42 12.03 -14.52 -24.54
N TYR A 43 11.20 -14.04 -23.62
CA TYR A 43 10.48 -12.79 -23.85
C TYR A 43 11.40 -11.62 -23.53
N ASP A 44 11.62 -10.75 -24.51
CA ASP A 44 12.22 -9.45 -24.26
C ASP A 44 11.24 -8.65 -23.39
N LEU A 45 11.58 -8.53 -22.10
CA LEU A 45 10.84 -7.67 -21.18
C LEU A 45 11.03 -6.21 -21.60
N PRO A 46 9.95 -5.41 -21.67
CA PRO A 46 10.09 -3.97 -21.85
C PRO A 46 10.90 -3.38 -20.68
N ASP A 47 11.57 -2.25 -20.91
CA ASP A 47 12.26 -1.54 -19.84
C ASP A 47 11.24 -0.97 -18.83
N LEU A 48 11.11 -1.64 -17.68
CA LEU A 48 10.15 -1.29 -16.64
C LEU A 48 10.66 -0.19 -15.69
N SER A 49 11.89 0.30 -15.86
CA SER A 49 12.48 1.30 -14.97
C SER A 49 11.68 2.62 -14.96
N ASN A 50 11.24 3.07 -16.14
CA ASN A 50 10.55 4.35 -16.33
C ASN A 50 9.02 4.27 -16.22
N HIS A 51 8.45 3.07 -16.06
CA HIS A 51 7.00 2.89 -15.97
C HIS A 51 6.47 3.17 -14.57
N SER A 52 5.24 3.66 -14.46
CA SER A 52 4.56 3.78 -13.17
C SER A 52 4.28 2.41 -12.57
N THR A 53 4.19 2.34 -11.24
CA THR A 53 3.97 1.05 -10.56
C THR A 53 2.63 0.44 -10.96
N LEU A 54 1.60 1.28 -11.16
CA LEU A 54 0.30 0.85 -11.64
C LEU A 54 0.34 0.23 -13.05
N GLU A 55 1.14 0.77 -13.97
CA GLU A 55 1.33 0.19 -15.31
C GLU A 55 2.03 -1.17 -15.24
N ILE A 56 3.04 -1.31 -14.39
CA ILE A 56 3.72 -2.57 -14.17
C ILE A 56 2.75 -3.62 -13.62
N LEU A 57 1.89 -3.25 -12.65
CA LEU A 57 0.86 -4.16 -12.12
C LEU A 57 -0.15 -4.59 -13.19
N LYS A 58 -0.54 -3.68 -14.08
CA LYS A 58 -1.42 -4.00 -15.23
C LYS A 58 -0.75 -4.98 -16.20
N PHE A 59 0.52 -4.76 -16.52
CA PHE A 59 1.31 -5.66 -17.37
C PHE A 59 1.48 -7.03 -16.72
N LEU A 60 1.86 -7.06 -15.44
CA LEU A 60 2.00 -8.29 -14.67
C LEU A 60 0.69 -9.09 -14.64
N ASN A 61 -0.45 -8.43 -14.49
CA ASN A 61 -1.77 -9.07 -14.53
C ASN A 61 -2.07 -9.72 -15.90
N HIS A 62 -1.49 -9.20 -16.98
CA HIS A 62 -1.57 -9.84 -18.28
C HIS A 62 -0.75 -11.13 -18.33
N LEU A 63 0.46 -11.14 -17.75
CA LEU A 63 1.31 -12.33 -17.67
C LEU A 63 0.67 -13.45 -16.84
N PHE A 64 -0.05 -13.09 -15.76
CA PHE A 64 -0.82 -14.03 -14.94
C PHE A 64 -2.03 -14.68 -15.67
N LYS A 65 -2.31 -14.32 -16.93
CA LYS A 65 -3.24 -15.12 -17.77
C LYS A 65 -2.62 -16.45 -18.22
N SER A 66 -1.29 -16.51 -18.31
CA SER A 66 -0.52 -17.70 -18.70
C SER A 66 0.73 -17.84 -17.83
N PRO A 67 0.59 -17.97 -16.49
CA PRO A 67 1.71 -17.85 -15.54
C PRO A 67 2.81 -18.90 -15.77
N GLN A 68 2.45 -20.07 -16.30
CA GLN A 68 3.36 -21.17 -16.64
C GLN A 68 4.39 -20.76 -17.70
N GLN A 69 4.00 -19.91 -18.64
CA GLN A 69 4.87 -19.46 -19.73
C GLN A 69 5.80 -18.33 -19.29
N PHE A 70 5.42 -17.58 -18.25
CA PHE A 70 6.04 -16.32 -17.86
C PHE A 70 6.62 -16.34 -16.45
N GLN A 71 6.90 -17.52 -15.89
CA GLN A 71 7.30 -17.65 -14.48
C GLN A 71 8.61 -16.88 -14.18
N LYS A 72 9.58 -16.93 -15.09
CA LYS A 72 10.87 -16.22 -14.92
C LYS A 72 10.67 -14.71 -14.98
N GLU A 73 9.84 -14.24 -15.90
CA GLU A 73 9.47 -12.84 -16.09
C GLU A 73 8.74 -12.29 -14.87
N ILE A 74 7.75 -13.03 -14.36
CA ILE A 74 7.00 -12.69 -13.15
C ILE A 74 7.95 -12.52 -11.96
N LYS A 75 8.87 -13.48 -11.75
CA LYS A 75 9.88 -13.40 -10.68
C LYS A 75 10.80 -12.17 -10.83
N LYS A 76 11.29 -11.89 -12.05
CA LYS A 76 12.10 -10.69 -12.34
C LYS A 76 11.36 -9.40 -12.02
N ILE A 77 10.09 -9.30 -12.41
CA ILE A 77 9.24 -8.14 -12.12
C ILE A 77 9.04 -7.99 -10.60
N GLY A 78 8.87 -9.10 -9.87
CA GLY A 78 8.81 -9.10 -8.41
C GLY A 78 10.00 -8.40 -7.76
N HIS A 79 11.22 -8.73 -8.19
CA HIS A 79 12.44 -8.08 -7.69
C HIS A 79 12.51 -6.57 -7.97
N ILE A 80 11.85 -6.09 -9.04
CA ILE A 80 11.73 -4.66 -9.33
C ILE A 80 10.69 -4.03 -8.40
N LEU A 81 9.53 -4.67 -8.24
CA LEU A 81 8.42 -4.15 -7.44
C LEU A 81 8.77 -4.02 -5.96
N VAL A 82 9.48 -4.96 -5.37
CA VAL A 82 9.91 -4.92 -3.95
C VAL A 82 10.70 -3.65 -3.61
N LYS A 83 11.40 -3.06 -4.58
CA LYS A 83 12.20 -1.84 -4.37
C LYS A 83 11.36 -0.55 -4.42
N ARG A 84 10.08 -0.63 -4.80
CA ARG A 84 9.22 0.54 -5.00
C ARG A 84 8.44 0.90 -3.74
N LYS A 85 8.66 2.11 -3.23
CA LYS A 85 8.01 2.63 -2.01
C LYS A 85 6.50 2.80 -2.16
N ASP A 86 6.01 3.04 -3.37
CA ASP A 86 4.60 3.26 -3.69
C ASP A 86 3.83 1.97 -4.06
N LEU A 87 4.48 0.79 -3.96
CA LEU A 87 3.90 -0.48 -4.37
C LEU A 87 2.57 -0.76 -3.69
N PHE A 88 2.48 -0.56 -2.38
CA PHE A 88 1.27 -0.91 -1.63
C PHE A 88 0.09 -0.03 -2.07
N PHE A 89 0.30 1.28 -2.16
CA PHE A 89 -0.74 2.21 -2.57
C PHE A 89 -1.19 1.97 -4.02
N SER A 90 -0.24 1.76 -4.94
CA SER A 90 -0.54 1.40 -6.32
C SER A 90 -1.26 0.05 -6.43
N PHE A 91 -0.94 -0.91 -5.56
CA PHE A 91 -1.62 -2.19 -5.49
C PHE A 91 -3.07 -2.05 -5.01
N ILE A 92 -3.32 -1.24 -3.98
CA ILE A 92 -4.67 -0.91 -3.53
C ILE A 92 -5.51 -0.31 -4.67
N GLN A 93 -4.97 0.68 -5.40
CA GLN A 93 -5.65 1.27 -6.57
C GLN A 93 -5.93 0.23 -7.66
N PHE A 94 -5.00 -0.70 -7.88
CA PHE A 94 -5.14 -1.75 -8.87
C PHE A 94 -6.27 -2.74 -8.54
N ILE A 95 -6.46 -3.08 -7.26
CA ILE A 95 -7.46 -4.06 -6.80
C ILE A 95 -8.84 -3.45 -6.50
N GLU A 96 -8.93 -2.13 -6.36
CA GLU A 96 -10.15 -1.43 -5.94
C GLU A 96 -11.41 -1.81 -6.75
N ASN A 97 -11.23 -2.06 -8.04
CA ASN A 97 -12.28 -2.44 -8.98
C ASN A 97 -12.24 -3.90 -9.42
N LYS A 98 -11.43 -4.74 -8.75
CA LYS A 98 -11.24 -6.15 -9.09
C LYS A 98 -11.68 -7.05 -7.94
N SER A 99 -12.23 -8.20 -8.30
CA SER A 99 -12.40 -9.33 -7.38
C SER A 99 -11.47 -10.45 -7.81
N PHE A 100 -10.74 -10.99 -6.84
CA PHE A 100 -9.92 -12.18 -7.04
C PHE A 100 -10.71 -13.39 -6.55
N LYS A 101 -10.74 -14.45 -7.35
CA LYS A 101 -11.45 -15.69 -6.98
C LYS A 101 -10.61 -16.47 -5.96
N GLU A 102 -11.28 -17.24 -5.12
CA GLU A 102 -10.61 -18.16 -4.20
C GLU A 102 -9.85 -19.24 -4.98
N ASP A 103 -8.55 -19.37 -4.71
CA ASP A 103 -7.58 -20.22 -5.41
C ASP A 103 -7.82 -21.74 -5.24
N SER A 104 -8.86 -22.17 -4.55
CA SER A 104 -9.04 -23.56 -4.12
C SER A 104 -9.20 -24.59 -5.25
N TYR A 105 -9.26 -24.16 -6.52
CA TYR A 105 -9.56 -25.04 -7.66
C TYR A 105 -8.55 -24.99 -8.82
N TYR A 106 -7.52 -24.15 -8.78
CA TYR A 106 -6.55 -23.99 -9.89
C TYR A 106 -5.12 -24.30 -9.46
N TRP A 107 -4.90 -25.49 -8.90
CA TRP A 107 -3.54 -25.94 -8.58
C TRP A 107 -2.84 -26.47 -9.84
N TYR A 108 -1.65 -25.96 -10.13
CA TYR A 108 -0.74 -26.50 -11.14
C TYR A 108 0.57 -26.91 -10.47
N PRO A 109 1.16 -28.06 -10.86
CA PRO A 109 2.51 -28.40 -10.46
C PRO A 109 3.49 -27.26 -10.83
N ASP A 110 4.45 -26.99 -9.95
CA ASP A 110 5.56 -26.04 -10.16
C ASP A 110 5.22 -24.53 -10.18
N LEU A 111 3.94 -24.14 -10.02
CA LEU A 111 3.56 -22.74 -9.81
C LEU A 111 3.45 -22.42 -8.32
N GLU A 112 4.30 -21.49 -7.85
CA GLU A 112 4.21 -20.92 -6.50
C GLU A 112 2.97 -20.03 -6.32
N TYR A 113 2.53 -19.36 -7.39
CA TYR A 113 1.42 -18.41 -7.37
C TYR A 113 0.52 -18.59 -8.58
N THR A 114 -0.79 -18.63 -8.32
CA THR A 114 -1.84 -18.82 -9.32
C THR A 114 -2.39 -17.49 -9.85
N ASP A 115 -2.26 -16.42 -9.07
CA ASP A 115 -2.80 -15.11 -9.40
C ASP A 115 -1.89 -13.96 -8.92
N ILE A 116 -2.09 -12.78 -9.51
CA ILE A 116 -1.30 -11.58 -9.19
C ILE A 116 -1.49 -11.10 -7.76
N PHE A 117 -2.68 -11.25 -7.18
CA PHE A 117 -2.94 -10.80 -5.81
C PHE A 117 -2.09 -11.61 -4.83
N SER A 118 -2.11 -12.94 -4.94
CA SER A 118 -1.28 -13.82 -4.11
C SER A 118 0.22 -13.54 -4.29
N PHE A 119 0.64 -13.31 -5.54
CA PHE A 119 2.03 -12.96 -5.83
C PHE A 119 2.45 -11.62 -5.22
N ILE A 120 1.65 -10.57 -5.34
CA ILE A 120 2.01 -9.26 -4.75
C ILE A 120 2.00 -9.34 -3.23
N CYS A 121 1.06 -10.06 -2.62
CA CYS A 121 1.04 -10.25 -1.17
C CYS A 121 2.31 -10.95 -0.67
N SER A 122 2.85 -11.91 -1.43
CA SER A 122 4.08 -12.61 -1.03
C SER A 122 5.36 -11.77 -1.18
N LEU A 123 5.30 -10.61 -1.83
CA LEU A 123 6.41 -9.66 -1.88
C LEU A 123 6.60 -8.89 -0.56
N TYR A 124 5.64 -8.98 0.36
CA TYR A 124 5.70 -8.34 1.67
C TYR A 124 5.95 -9.36 2.77
N GLU A 125 6.83 -9.01 3.71
CA GLU A 125 7.03 -9.82 4.93
C GLU A 125 5.77 -9.82 5.79
N ASP A 126 5.13 -8.66 5.96
CA ASP A 126 3.84 -8.53 6.63
C ASP A 126 2.90 -7.57 5.88
N ILE A 127 2.13 -8.13 4.94
CA ILE A 127 1.10 -7.38 4.20
C ILE A 127 -0.02 -6.86 5.12
N SER A 128 -0.23 -7.51 6.26
CA SER A 128 -1.31 -7.17 7.20
C SER A 128 -1.04 -5.82 7.86
N TYR A 129 0.21 -5.57 8.24
CA TYR A 129 0.66 -4.28 8.75
C TYR A 129 0.34 -3.13 7.78
N PHE A 130 0.65 -3.30 6.48
CA PHE A 130 0.35 -2.27 5.48
C PHE A 130 -1.16 -2.05 5.28
N LEU A 131 -1.95 -3.13 5.30
CA LEU A 131 -3.40 -3.05 5.20
C LEU A 131 -4.02 -2.31 6.39
N LEU A 132 -3.63 -2.65 7.62
CA LEU A 132 -4.12 -2.00 8.83
C LEU A 132 -3.81 -0.51 8.85
N ASN A 133 -2.58 -0.14 8.49
CA ASN A 133 -2.18 1.26 8.39
C ASN A 133 -2.98 2.02 7.33
N TYR A 134 -3.21 1.42 6.16
CA TYR A 134 -4.04 2.02 5.13
C TYR A 134 -5.48 2.23 5.61
N VAL A 135 -6.09 1.21 6.21
CA VAL A 135 -7.45 1.28 6.76
C VAL A 135 -7.54 2.37 7.83
N ALA A 136 -6.59 2.41 8.77
CA ALA A 136 -6.53 3.43 9.81
C ALA A 136 -6.48 4.84 9.21
N GLN A 137 -5.60 5.07 8.24
CA GLN A 137 -5.48 6.36 7.55
C GLN A 137 -6.76 6.77 6.81
N GLN A 138 -7.40 5.85 6.07
CA GLN A 138 -8.66 6.15 5.39
C GLN A 138 -9.75 6.57 6.38
N ILE A 139 -9.83 5.88 7.53
CA ILE A 139 -10.82 6.21 8.57
C ILE A 139 -10.55 7.57 9.20
N ILE A 140 -9.30 7.86 9.54
CA ILE A 140 -8.91 9.15 10.13
C ILE A 140 -9.24 10.30 9.17
N LEU A 141 -8.98 10.10 7.88
CA LEU A 141 -9.33 11.05 6.82
C LEU A 141 -10.83 11.06 6.48
N LYS A 142 -11.67 10.31 7.21
CA LYS A 142 -13.12 10.16 6.98
C LYS A 142 -13.47 9.73 5.55
N LYS A 143 -12.60 8.98 4.90
CA LYS A 143 -12.84 8.41 3.57
C LYS A 143 -13.57 7.09 3.69
N GLU A 144 -14.48 6.83 2.76
CA GLU A 144 -15.13 5.52 2.68
C GLU A 144 -14.11 4.45 2.28
N ILE A 145 -14.02 3.38 3.07
CA ILE A 145 -13.21 2.23 2.70
C ILE A 145 -14.00 1.38 1.72
N ASN A 146 -13.42 1.13 0.55
CA ASN A 146 -14.00 0.22 -0.41
C ASN A 146 -14.01 -1.22 0.16
N SER A 147 -15.20 -1.75 0.41
CA SER A 147 -15.40 -3.09 0.99
C SER A 147 -14.78 -4.21 0.18
N LYS A 148 -14.58 -4.03 -1.14
CA LYS A 148 -13.90 -4.99 -2.01
C LYS A 148 -12.43 -5.18 -1.65
N ILE A 149 -11.77 -4.12 -1.15
CA ILE A 149 -10.38 -4.21 -0.68
C ILE A 149 -10.34 -5.20 0.48
N ILE A 150 -11.16 -4.99 1.51
CA ILE A 150 -11.23 -5.87 2.67
C ILE A 150 -11.60 -7.30 2.27
N SER A 151 -12.56 -7.48 1.36
CA SER A 151 -12.96 -8.82 0.91
C SER A 151 -11.83 -9.56 0.19
N ASN A 152 -11.05 -8.87 -0.65
CA ASN A 152 -9.91 -9.47 -1.35
C ASN A 152 -8.83 -9.95 -0.36
N PHE A 153 -8.63 -9.22 0.74
CA PHE A 153 -7.66 -9.59 1.78
C PHE A 153 -8.18 -10.62 2.78
N HIS A 154 -9.50 -10.80 2.91
CA HIS A 154 -10.13 -11.61 3.96
C HIS A 154 -9.54 -13.02 4.11
N ASN A 155 -9.18 -13.67 3.00
CA ASN A 155 -8.65 -15.04 2.99
C ASN A 155 -7.11 -15.13 3.07
N LYS A 156 -6.41 -13.99 3.02
CA LYS A 156 -4.95 -13.93 3.11
C LYS A 156 -4.46 -13.32 4.42
N ILE A 157 -5.31 -12.56 5.12
CA ILE A 157 -5.01 -12.03 6.45
C ILE A 157 -5.26 -13.08 7.52
N ASN A 158 -4.46 -13.05 8.58
CA ASN A 158 -4.68 -13.92 9.71
C ASN A 158 -5.97 -13.52 10.47
N THR A 159 -6.48 -14.43 11.30
CA THR A 159 -7.69 -14.21 12.10
C THR A 159 -7.56 -13.01 13.04
N ASN A 160 -6.36 -12.72 13.54
CA ASN A 160 -6.09 -11.58 14.44
C ASN A 160 -6.31 -10.23 13.74
N VAL A 161 -5.85 -10.09 12.49
CA VAL A 161 -6.00 -8.88 11.68
C VAL A 161 -7.47 -8.68 11.31
N SER A 162 -8.18 -9.76 10.97
CA SER A 162 -9.64 -9.72 10.75
C SER A 162 -10.38 -9.25 12.02
N PHE A 163 -9.97 -9.75 13.19
CA PHE A 163 -10.51 -9.31 14.48
C PHE A 163 -10.22 -7.82 14.75
N GLN A 164 -8.99 -7.35 14.50
CA GLN A 164 -8.61 -5.94 14.63
C GLN A 164 -9.45 -5.04 13.72
N LEU A 165 -9.60 -5.38 12.43
CA LEU A 165 -10.49 -4.66 11.50
C LEU A 165 -11.94 -4.61 12.01
N GLY A 166 -12.42 -5.69 12.62
CA GLY A 166 -13.71 -5.74 13.28
C GLY A 166 -13.85 -4.77 14.46
N ILE A 167 -12.79 -4.60 15.26
CA ILE A 167 -12.74 -3.60 16.34
C ILE A 167 -12.75 -2.18 15.77
N MET A 168 -11.92 -1.90 14.76
CA MET A 168 -11.87 -0.57 14.11
C MET A 168 -13.26 -0.14 13.59
N LYS A 169 -14.02 -1.09 13.03
CA LYS A 169 -15.40 -0.83 12.60
C LYS A 169 -16.35 -0.52 13.77
N LYS A 170 -16.23 -1.22 14.90
CA LYS A 170 -17.04 -0.93 16.10
C LYS A 170 -16.68 0.43 16.72
N ASP A 171 -15.41 0.80 16.70
CA ASP A 171 -14.95 2.12 17.16
C ASP A 171 -15.59 3.25 16.32
N LEU A 172 -15.71 3.06 15.01
CA LEU A 172 -16.43 3.98 14.12
C LEU A 172 -17.92 4.08 14.45
N GLU A 173 -18.58 2.97 14.77
CA GLU A 173 -19.98 2.97 15.21
C GLU A 173 -20.14 3.71 16.53
N LEU A 174 -19.17 3.60 17.44
CA LEU A 174 -19.14 4.35 18.69
C LEU A 174 -18.96 5.85 18.45
N LEU A 175 -18.09 6.25 17.51
CA LEU A 175 -17.91 7.66 17.12
C LEU A 175 -19.24 8.31 16.75
N ASN A 176 -20.07 7.63 15.95
CA ASN A 176 -21.36 8.16 15.54
C ASN A 176 -22.29 8.46 16.73
N LYS A 177 -22.15 7.75 17.85
CA LYS A 177 -22.96 7.95 19.06
C LYS A 177 -22.49 9.11 19.94
N VAL A 178 -21.27 9.58 19.75
CA VAL A 178 -20.62 10.61 20.60
C VAL A 178 -20.18 11.83 19.80
N LYS A 179 -20.66 11.95 18.56
CA LYS A 179 -20.31 12.99 17.59
C LYS A 179 -20.55 14.40 18.14
N ASP A 180 -21.65 14.59 18.89
CA ASP A 180 -22.06 15.91 19.40
C ASP A 180 -21.37 16.32 20.71
N TYR A 181 -20.53 15.44 21.27
CA TYR A 181 -19.86 15.74 22.53
C TYR A 181 -18.60 16.59 22.31
N SER A 182 -18.47 17.73 22.98
CA SER A 182 -17.23 18.51 22.96
C SER A 182 -16.32 18.07 24.11
N PRO A 183 -15.06 17.67 23.86
CA PRO A 183 -14.12 17.37 24.93
C PRO A 183 -13.86 18.64 25.77
N LYS A 184 -13.84 18.49 27.09
CA LYS A 184 -13.28 19.53 27.96
C LYS A 184 -11.77 19.54 27.75
N SER A 185 -11.18 20.71 27.56
CA SER A 185 -9.73 20.86 27.43
C SER A 185 -9.23 21.91 28.40
N ASN A 186 -8.02 21.72 28.90
CA ASN A 186 -7.31 22.70 29.72
C ASN A 186 -6.59 23.75 28.85
N LEU A 187 -6.56 23.57 27.53
CA LEU A 187 -6.01 24.55 26.60
C LEU A 187 -7.05 25.65 26.30
N PRO A 188 -6.61 26.91 26.13
CA PRO A 188 -7.46 27.99 25.64
C PRO A 188 -7.79 27.74 24.17
N ILE A 189 -8.75 26.84 23.94
CA ILE A 189 -9.29 26.58 22.62
C ILE A 189 -10.18 27.78 22.26
N HIS A 190 -9.75 28.59 21.31
CA HIS A 190 -10.60 29.64 20.75
C HIS A 190 -11.85 29.01 20.10
N SER A 191 -12.98 29.69 20.21
CA SER A 191 -14.29 29.24 19.70
C SER A 191 -14.33 28.97 18.18
N SER A 192 -13.30 29.39 17.43
CA SER A 192 -13.12 29.11 16.00
C SER A 192 -12.47 27.75 15.70
N THR A 193 -11.95 27.03 16.71
CA THR A 193 -11.25 25.76 16.49
C THR A 193 -12.26 24.62 16.28
N ILE A 194 -12.27 24.03 15.09
CA ILE A 194 -13.17 22.93 14.75
C ILE A 194 -12.52 21.60 15.11
N PHE A 195 -13.10 20.86 16.06
CA PHE A 195 -12.63 19.52 16.40
C PHE A 195 -13.39 18.47 15.59
N THR A 196 -12.64 17.77 14.76
CA THR A 196 -13.03 16.44 14.30
C THR A 196 -12.37 15.42 15.20
N LYS A 197 -13.17 14.57 15.84
CA LYS A 197 -12.66 13.49 16.69
C LYS A 197 -13.10 12.13 16.16
N THR A 198 -12.25 11.13 16.36
CA THR A 198 -12.55 9.71 16.21
C THR A 198 -12.06 9.02 17.46
N ILE A 199 -12.96 8.35 18.18
CA ILE A 199 -12.57 7.57 19.36
C ILE A 199 -12.19 6.18 18.89
N ILE A 200 -10.99 5.76 19.23
CA ILE A 200 -10.40 4.50 18.79
C ILE A 200 -9.90 3.71 19.98
N SER A 201 -9.94 2.40 19.87
CA SER A 201 -9.32 1.48 20.80
C SER A 201 -7.85 1.32 20.43
N HIS A 202 -7.00 2.26 20.87
CA HIS A 202 -5.60 2.45 20.42
C HIS A 202 -4.80 1.16 20.15
N LEU A 203 -4.84 0.19 21.07
CA LEU A 203 -4.13 -1.08 21.00
C LEU A 203 -4.43 -1.91 19.74
N TYR A 204 -5.57 -1.69 19.10
CA TYR A 204 -5.99 -2.40 17.89
C TYR A 204 -5.79 -1.59 16.61
N TRP A 205 -5.27 -0.36 16.73
CA TRP A 205 -5.03 0.57 15.63
C TRP A 205 -3.55 0.81 15.38
N CYS A 206 -2.71 0.77 16.42
CA CYS A 206 -1.27 0.93 16.30
C CYS A 206 -0.54 -0.09 17.17
N GLU A 207 0.46 -0.75 16.61
CA GLU A 207 1.37 -1.63 17.35
C GLU A 207 2.45 -0.84 18.12
N ASN A 208 2.65 0.44 17.79
CA ASN A 208 3.64 1.27 18.45
C ASN A 208 3.13 1.75 19.81
N VAL A 209 4.05 1.83 20.77
CA VAL A 209 3.83 2.59 22.01
C VAL A 209 3.64 4.05 21.62
N CYS A 210 2.41 4.54 21.78
CA CYS A 210 2.09 5.92 21.53
C CYS A 210 2.23 6.69 22.84
N ASP A 211 3.09 7.70 22.83
CA ASP A 211 3.19 8.62 23.96
C ASP A 211 1.87 9.39 24.10
N LYS A 212 1.33 9.36 25.32
CA LYS A 212 0.14 10.14 25.68
C LYS A 212 0.52 11.62 25.61
N PHE A 213 -0.30 12.43 24.93
CA PHE A 213 -0.17 13.88 25.10
C PHE A 213 -0.72 14.28 26.46
N GLU A 214 0.16 14.69 27.37
CA GLU A 214 -0.19 15.08 28.75
C GLU A 214 -1.07 16.34 28.83
N PHE A 215 -1.12 17.14 27.77
CA PHE A 215 -1.76 18.46 27.77
C PHE A 215 -3.27 18.44 27.46
N ILE A 216 -3.82 17.32 26.97
CA ILE A 216 -5.23 17.21 26.56
C ILE A 216 -5.88 16.05 27.29
N HIS A 217 -6.56 16.36 28.40
CA HIS A 217 -7.43 15.42 29.10
C HIS A 217 -8.80 15.39 28.41
N ILE A 218 -9.30 14.21 28.06
CA ILE A 218 -10.62 14.05 27.45
C ILE A 218 -11.48 13.20 28.37
N GLU A 219 -12.59 13.76 28.86
CA GLU A 219 -13.62 12.95 29.52
C GLU A 219 -14.73 12.69 28.51
N LEU A 220 -15.17 11.44 28.35
CA LEU A 220 -16.38 11.13 27.58
C LEU A 220 -17.57 10.89 28.52
N PRO A 221 -18.81 11.19 28.06
CA PRO A 221 -19.99 10.97 28.87
C PRO A 221 -20.32 9.48 29.03
N VAL A 222 -19.78 8.64 28.14
CA VAL A 222 -19.95 7.18 28.13
C VAL A 222 -18.65 6.53 28.60
N HIS A 223 -18.76 5.49 29.43
CA HIS A 223 -17.62 4.75 30.01
C HIS A 223 -16.64 5.64 30.79
N LYS A 224 -17.15 6.26 31.87
CA LYS A 224 -16.39 7.14 32.78
C LYS A 224 -15.24 6.44 33.53
N ASP A 225 -15.26 5.12 33.52
CA ASP A 225 -14.25 4.21 34.08
C ASP A 225 -13.03 4.04 33.16
N ARG A 226 -13.05 4.60 31.94
CA ARG A 226 -11.97 4.49 30.96
C ARG A 226 -11.15 5.76 30.89
N GLU A 227 -9.85 5.58 30.68
CA GLU A 227 -8.92 6.66 30.38
C GLU A 227 -8.95 6.97 28.88
N TYR A 228 -9.13 8.24 28.53
CA TYR A 228 -9.02 8.72 27.16
C TYR A 228 -7.89 9.72 27.06
N PHE A 229 -7.09 9.60 26.01
CA PHE A 229 -5.98 10.48 25.71
C PHE A 229 -5.94 10.74 24.21
N LEU A 230 -5.35 11.86 23.83
CA LEU A 230 -5.09 12.15 22.42
C LEU A 230 -3.93 11.27 21.94
N CYS A 231 -4.18 10.44 20.92
CA CYS A 231 -3.17 9.58 20.32
C CYS A 231 -2.30 10.36 19.31
N SER A 232 -0.99 10.42 19.54
CA SER A 232 -0.05 11.08 18.62
C SER A 232 0.11 10.43 17.25
N CYS A 233 -0.07 9.11 17.14
CA CYS A 233 0.10 8.37 15.89
C CYS A 233 -0.97 8.70 14.84
N PHE A 234 -2.13 9.20 15.26
CA PHE A 234 -3.30 9.39 14.39
C PHE A 234 -3.96 10.77 14.49
N SER A 235 -3.36 11.66 15.28
CA SER A 235 -3.85 13.03 15.40
C SER A 235 -3.23 13.91 14.34
N MET A 236 -4.08 14.58 13.57
CA MET A 236 -3.71 15.57 12.58
C MET A 236 -4.29 16.92 12.98
N ILE A 237 -3.60 17.99 12.61
CA ILE A 237 -4.04 19.37 12.83
C ILE A 237 -3.84 20.16 11.54
N GLU A 238 -4.85 20.94 11.19
CA GLU A 238 -4.77 21.94 10.13
C GLU A 238 -4.29 23.25 10.74
N VAL A 239 -3.15 23.74 10.27
CA VAL A 239 -2.48 24.94 10.80
C VAL A 239 -2.41 25.97 9.69
N GLU A 240 -2.82 27.20 10.00
CA GLU A 240 -2.75 28.35 9.11
C GLU A 240 -1.55 29.23 9.50
N PHE A 241 -0.72 29.57 8.52
CA PHE A 241 0.47 30.42 8.66
C PHE A 241 0.33 31.68 7.80
N GLY A 242 0.84 32.80 8.30
CA GLY A 242 0.87 34.09 7.57
C GLY A 242 -0.33 34.99 7.85
N GLU A 243 -0.09 36.30 7.90
CA GLU A 243 -1.11 37.33 8.09
C GLU A 243 -1.69 37.80 6.74
N GLU A 244 -0.85 37.94 5.72
CA GLU A 244 -1.24 38.42 4.38
C GLU A 244 -1.38 37.29 3.36
N ASN A 245 -0.42 36.35 3.33
CA ASN A 245 -0.44 35.18 2.43
C ASN A 245 -0.65 33.89 3.22
N LYS A 246 -1.92 33.62 3.54
CA LYS A 246 -2.31 32.46 4.33
C LYS A 246 -1.93 31.15 3.64
N VAL A 247 -1.11 30.35 4.31
CA VAL A 247 -0.77 28.98 3.92
C VAL A 247 -1.38 28.03 4.93
N THR A 248 -2.25 27.14 4.47
CA THR A 248 -2.89 26.13 5.31
C THR A 248 -2.25 24.77 5.08
N LEU A 249 -1.75 24.15 6.15
CA LEU A 249 -1.09 22.85 6.11
C LEU A 249 -1.78 21.86 7.05
N LEU A 250 -2.10 20.67 6.53
CA LEU A 250 -2.53 19.53 7.35
C LEU A 250 -1.29 18.73 7.76
N VAL A 251 -0.96 18.73 9.06
CA VAL A 251 0.23 18.08 9.61
C VAL A 251 -0.11 17.15 10.76
N SER A 252 0.82 16.24 11.08
CA SER A 252 0.67 15.43 12.29
C SER A 252 0.77 16.30 13.55
N PHE A 253 0.05 15.92 14.60
CA PHE A 253 0.11 16.63 15.87
C PHE A 253 1.51 16.59 16.49
N LYS A 254 2.28 15.51 16.26
CA LYS A 254 3.69 15.40 16.67
C LYS A 254 4.57 16.43 15.93
N SER A 255 4.35 16.60 14.62
CA SER A 255 5.06 17.62 13.84
C SER A 255 4.70 19.03 14.33
N PHE A 256 3.44 19.28 14.66
CA PHE A 256 3.00 20.57 15.21
C PHE A 256 3.57 20.83 16.61
N GLU A 257 3.51 19.86 17.52
CA GLU A 257 4.07 19.96 18.86
C GLU A 257 5.58 20.23 18.80
N GLY A 258 6.31 19.49 17.96
CA GLY A 258 7.74 19.73 17.80
C GLY A 258 8.06 21.09 17.17
N LEU A 259 7.15 21.69 16.40
CA LEU A 259 7.32 23.06 15.87
C LEU A 259 7.25 24.07 17.01
N LEU A 260 6.25 23.94 17.88
CA LEU A 260 6.08 24.78 19.07
C LEU A 260 7.25 24.66 20.03
N LEU A 261 7.79 23.44 20.19
CA LEU A 261 8.87 23.13 21.12
C LEU A 261 10.27 23.20 20.49
N LYS A 262 10.39 23.55 19.20
CA LYS A 262 11.65 23.60 18.44
C LYS A 262 12.46 22.30 18.53
N LYS A 263 11.80 21.14 18.37
CA LYS A 263 12.44 19.81 18.40
C LYS A 263 13.24 19.57 17.11
N GLU A 264 14.52 19.27 17.23
CA GLU A 264 15.42 19.12 16.06
C GLU A 264 15.01 17.98 15.12
N GLU A 265 14.41 16.91 15.66
CA GLU A 265 13.95 15.71 14.93
C GLU A 265 12.99 16.03 13.76
N ILE A 266 12.25 17.13 13.87
CA ILE A 266 11.23 17.50 12.89
C ILE A 266 11.58 18.79 12.12
N LYS A 267 12.76 19.37 12.37
CA LYS A 267 13.17 20.64 11.77
C LYS A 267 13.25 20.56 10.25
N MET A 268 13.84 19.48 9.72
CA MET A 268 13.95 19.24 8.28
C MET A 268 12.58 19.23 7.59
N PHE A 269 11.59 18.57 8.20
CA PHE A 269 10.22 18.55 7.67
C PHE A 269 9.65 19.97 7.50
N TRP A 270 9.80 20.84 8.50
CA TRP A 270 9.27 22.21 8.43
C TRP A 270 10.07 23.15 7.53
N LYS A 271 11.38 22.91 7.39
CA LYS A 271 12.22 23.59 6.39
C LYS A 271 11.79 23.23 4.96
N GLU A 272 11.57 21.95 4.69
CA GLU A 272 11.11 21.46 3.38
C GLU A 272 9.72 22.00 3.02
N MET A 273 8.85 22.18 4.02
CA MET A 273 7.56 22.83 3.86
C MET A 273 7.64 24.35 3.71
N GLY A 274 8.83 24.94 3.82
CA GLY A 274 9.05 26.38 3.68
C GLY A 274 8.41 27.23 4.78
N VAL A 275 8.24 26.66 5.98
CA VAL A 275 7.62 27.35 7.12
C VAL A 275 8.66 28.06 8.00
N ILE A 276 9.81 27.42 8.21
CA ILE A 276 10.90 27.93 9.06
C ILE A 276 12.25 27.90 8.33
N ASP A 277 13.20 28.71 8.81
CA ASP A 277 14.62 28.66 8.41
C ASP A 277 15.48 27.76 9.32
N ASP A 278 16.80 27.83 9.14
CA ASP A 278 17.79 27.09 9.95
C ASP A 278 17.85 27.53 11.43
N GLU A 279 17.32 28.70 11.77
CA GLU A 279 17.33 29.28 13.11
C GLU A 279 15.95 29.20 13.80
N TRP A 280 14.99 28.47 13.20
CA TRP A 280 13.59 28.39 13.64
C TRP A 280 12.81 29.71 13.49
N ASN A 281 13.26 30.64 12.65
CA ASN A 281 12.49 31.83 12.33
C ASN A 281 11.41 31.47 11.30
N PHE A 282 10.19 31.95 11.53
CA PHE A 282 9.09 31.81 10.57
C PHE A 282 9.36 32.67 9.33
N ILE A 283 9.36 32.04 8.17
CA ILE A 283 9.62 32.71 6.88
C ILE A 283 8.34 33.03 6.11
N ILE A 284 7.21 32.44 6.50
CA ILE A 284 5.88 32.79 5.98
C ILE A 284 5.41 34.05 6.72
N LYS A 285 5.21 35.14 5.98
CA LYS A 285 4.69 36.42 6.47
C LYS A 285 3.19 36.54 6.28
#